data_AF-A0A349VRS2-F1
#
_entry.id   AF-A0A349VRS2-F1
#
_cell.length_a   1.000
_cell.length_b   1.000
_cell.length_c   1.000
_cell.angle_alpha   90.00
_cell.angle_beta   90.00
_cell.angle_gamma   90.00
#
_symmetry.space_group_name_H-M   'P 1'
#
loop_
_entity.id
_entity.type
_entity.pdbx_description
1 polymer ?
#
loop_
_entity_poly.entity_id
_entity_poly.type
_entity_poly.pdbx_seq_one_letter_code
_entity_poly.pdbx_strand_id
1 'polypeptide(L)'
;MSTFMERFSEKMKEIQDMANPKEKPEDRLRDSFMNEITRFYEDGTEPEHASQDMRYYLHTHEQRLADKGIKIQRRFTTVKDATKGTRTKNKPPYTASLSFIECNASSQYTNVSTQKVMKKHKKSSSIFYTNILDRADSQNAEYECPNCGHHNTLSVFTNGCPMCGTRFQMKQLFPCVSNYYLLSQIVDRKSIDWLIPTVATLAVLGGIGTAIGVTINYWPQCDPHYMALFFGAGGGLLAGFFGFICLYLFFGFFFAVFMMSRLTATAISTADVASASLTKGSLAKAMSRYDPEFSYDLFEGKVISLFRAIAYSKDRTNMSVYRGDPNLPELDTLIDIDYRGAMKYLNSRIQDGDNLVLLVRVYFNTTHLIKGKIVQKKEDYNMTLVKKLTARENYGFSIHAVNCKACASSFDAMHVLKCPTCGAPYMLEEEDWVVYGLKK
;
A
#
# COMPACT_ATOMS: atom_id res chain seq x y z
N MET A 1 -32.67 -36.61 -19.52
CA MET A 1 -31.62 -37.17 -18.64
C MET A 1 -30.25 -36.52 -18.85
N SER A 2 -29.91 -36.10 -20.08
CA SER A 2 -28.67 -35.36 -20.41
C SER A 2 -28.52 -34.01 -19.70
N THR A 3 -29.58 -33.21 -19.64
CA THR A 3 -29.60 -31.86 -19.04
C THR A 3 -29.40 -31.84 -17.51
N PHE A 4 -29.74 -32.92 -16.82
CA PHE A 4 -29.51 -33.04 -15.38
C PHE A 4 -28.05 -33.37 -15.06
N MET A 5 -27.44 -34.27 -15.84
CA MET A 5 -26.04 -34.64 -15.67
C MET A 5 -25.10 -33.49 -16.04
N GLU A 6 -25.46 -32.65 -17.04
CA GLU A 6 -24.73 -31.42 -17.34
C GLU A 6 -24.80 -30.41 -16.19
N ARG A 7 -26.00 -30.09 -15.69
CA ARG A 7 -26.14 -29.16 -14.54
C ARG A 7 -25.47 -29.69 -13.26
N PHE A 8 -25.47 -31.00 -13.06
CA PHE A 8 -24.83 -31.62 -11.90
C PHE A 8 -23.30 -31.59 -12.05
N SER A 9 -22.78 -31.86 -13.25
CA SER A 9 -21.36 -31.69 -13.59
C SER A 9 -20.90 -30.25 -13.39
N GLU A 10 -21.70 -29.27 -13.83
CA GLU A 10 -21.41 -27.84 -13.70
C GLU A 10 -21.36 -27.39 -12.23
N LYS A 11 -22.35 -27.81 -11.42
CA LYS A 11 -22.34 -27.60 -9.97
C LYS A 11 -21.20 -28.30 -9.25
N MET A 12 -20.86 -29.52 -9.66
CA MET A 12 -19.72 -30.25 -9.09
C MET A 12 -18.40 -29.55 -9.44
N LYS A 13 -18.30 -28.96 -10.64
CA LYS A 13 -17.17 -28.10 -11.06
C LYS A 13 -17.10 -26.82 -10.23
N GLU A 14 -18.22 -26.14 -9.99
CA GLU A 14 -18.30 -24.97 -9.10
C GLU A 14 -17.87 -25.33 -7.66
N ILE A 15 -18.35 -26.47 -7.14
CA ILE A 15 -17.98 -26.95 -5.80
C ILE A 15 -16.49 -27.33 -5.74
N GLN A 16 -15.95 -27.92 -6.82
CA GLN A 16 -14.55 -28.31 -6.91
C GLN A 16 -13.61 -27.10 -7.10
N ASP A 17 -14.05 -26.06 -7.82
CA ASP A 17 -13.37 -24.76 -7.95
C ASP A 17 -13.47 -23.94 -6.64
N MET A 18 -14.54 -24.10 -5.86
CA MET A 18 -14.66 -23.59 -4.49
C MET A 18 -13.75 -24.33 -3.50
N ALA A 19 -13.54 -25.64 -3.70
CA ALA A 19 -12.73 -26.48 -2.81
C ALA A 19 -11.21 -26.38 -3.09
N ASN A 20 -10.82 -25.94 -4.29
CA ASN A 20 -9.42 -25.74 -4.64
C ASN A 20 -9.28 -24.46 -5.47
N PRO A 21 -9.21 -23.27 -4.84
CA PRO A 21 -9.17 -22.02 -5.57
C PRO A 21 -7.91 -22.01 -6.42
N LYS A 22 -8.05 -22.17 -7.74
CA LYS A 22 -6.98 -21.89 -8.68
C LYS A 22 -6.47 -20.50 -8.34
N GLU A 23 -5.22 -20.45 -7.90
CA GLU A 23 -4.58 -19.20 -7.52
C GLU A 23 -4.72 -18.20 -8.65
N LYS A 24 -5.33 -17.05 -8.35
CA LYS A 24 -5.62 -16.04 -9.35
C LYS A 24 -4.30 -15.51 -9.93
N PRO A 25 -4.21 -15.23 -11.25
CA PRO A 25 -2.98 -14.71 -11.84
C PRO A 25 -2.48 -13.44 -11.15
N GLU A 26 -3.39 -12.60 -10.65
CA GLU A 26 -3.05 -11.40 -9.89
C GLU A 26 -2.39 -11.69 -8.53
N ASP A 27 -2.77 -12.79 -7.87
CA ASP A 27 -2.16 -13.19 -6.60
C ASP A 27 -0.69 -13.60 -6.82
N ARG A 28 -0.41 -14.34 -7.91
CA ARG A 28 0.96 -14.72 -8.29
C ARG A 28 1.82 -13.52 -8.65
N LEU A 29 1.24 -12.56 -9.38
CA LEU A 29 1.92 -11.33 -9.76
C LEU A 29 2.27 -10.49 -8.51
N ARG A 30 1.33 -10.34 -7.58
CA ARG A 30 1.57 -9.67 -6.29
C ARG A 30 2.70 -10.33 -5.51
N ASP A 31 2.67 -11.66 -5.37
CA ASP A 31 3.63 -12.39 -4.55
C ASP A 31 5.04 -12.35 -5.17
N SER A 32 5.13 -12.42 -6.50
CA SER A 32 6.39 -12.23 -7.25
C SER A 32 6.94 -10.82 -7.04
N PHE A 33 6.09 -9.81 -7.23
CA PHE A 33 6.45 -8.41 -7.05
C PHE A 33 6.89 -8.09 -5.61
N MET A 34 6.25 -8.65 -4.59
CA MET A 34 6.65 -8.46 -3.19
C MET A 34 8.08 -8.98 -2.92
N ASN A 35 8.46 -10.09 -3.54
CA ASN A 35 9.82 -10.62 -3.46
C ASN A 35 10.81 -9.75 -4.26
N GLU A 36 10.43 -9.27 -5.44
CA GLU A 36 11.26 -8.37 -6.25
C GLU A 36 11.56 -7.05 -5.54
N ILE A 37 10.54 -6.43 -4.91
CA ILE A 37 10.76 -5.20 -4.12
C ILE A 37 11.67 -5.47 -2.92
N THR A 38 11.57 -6.63 -2.30
CA THR A 38 12.50 -7.02 -1.22
C THR A 38 13.93 -7.10 -1.76
N ARG A 39 14.16 -7.73 -2.91
CA ARG A 39 15.48 -7.79 -3.56
C ARG A 39 15.99 -6.40 -3.93
N PHE A 40 15.15 -5.56 -4.53
CA PHE A 40 15.51 -4.17 -4.85
C PHE A 40 16.10 -3.42 -3.64
N TYR A 41 15.48 -3.52 -2.46
CA TYR A 41 16.00 -2.87 -1.25
C TYR A 41 17.15 -3.61 -0.56
N GLU A 42 17.47 -4.86 -0.94
CA GLU A 42 18.58 -5.64 -0.38
C GLU A 42 19.85 -5.54 -1.24
N ASP A 43 19.73 -5.77 -2.55
CA ASP A 43 20.82 -5.89 -3.51
C ASP A 43 20.74 -4.93 -4.71
N GLY A 44 19.64 -4.18 -4.88
CA GLY A 44 19.47 -3.21 -5.98
C GLY A 44 18.89 -3.80 -7.27
N THR A 45 18.44 -5.07 -7.27
CA THR A 45 17.83 -5.68 -8.46
C THR A 45 16.53 -4.98 -8.86
N GLU A 46 16.43 -4.49 -10.11
CA GLU A 46 15.23 -3.81 -10.62
C GLU A 46 14.04 -4.78 -10.70
N PRO A 47 12.85 -4.41 -10.18
CA PRO A 47 11.67 -5.27 -10.23
C PRO A 47 11.14 -5.44 -11.65
N GLU A 48 10.87 -6.68 -12.04
CA GLU A 48 10.41 -7.05 -13.37
C GLU A 48 8.96 -6.63 -13.59
N HIS A 49 8.09 -6.90 -12.61
CA HIS A 49 6.66 -6.65 -12.74
C HIS A 49 6.25 -5.20 -12.42
N ALA A 50 7.20 -4.32 -12.10
CA ALA A 50 6.91 -2.92 -11.83
C ALA A 50 6.58 -2.16 -13.13
N SER A 51 5.56 -1.29 -13.09
CA SER A 51 5.31 -0.32 -14.16
C SER A 51 6.50 0.65 -14.34
N GLN A 52 6.54 1.35 -15.47
CA GLN A 52 7.57 2.36 -15.73
C GLN A 52 7.60 3.46 -14.66
N ASP A 53 6.43 4.01 -14.29
CA ASP A 53 6.29 4.99 -13.23
C ASP A 53 6.81 4.46 -11.88
N MET A 54 6.54 3.18 -11.59
CA MET A 54 6.96 2.57 -10.34
C MET A 54 8.47 2.35 -10.28
N ARG A 55 9.08 1.87 -11.37
CA ARG A 55 10.55 1.75 -11.49
C ARG A 55 11.22 3.11 -11.35
N TYR A 56 10.66 4.12 -12.00
CA TYR A 56 11.14 5.49 -11.89
C TYR A 56 11.08 5.98 -10.43
N TYR A 57 9.94 5.78 -9.76
CA TYR A 57 9.81 6.11 -8.34
C TYR A 57 10.89 5.45 -7.48
N LEU A 58 11.12 4.15 -7.67
CA LEU A 58 12.12 3.39 -6.92
C LEU A 58 13.53 3.96 -7.14
N HIS A 59 13.87 4.30 -8.38
CA HIS A 59 15.16 4.91 -8.71
C HIS A 59 15.33 6.30 -8.10
N THR A 60 14.33 7.17 -8.23
CA THR A 60 14.38 8.53 -7.66
C THR A 60 14.42 8.50 -6.13
N HIS A 61 13.73 7.53 -5.51
CA HIS A 61 13.79 7.28 -4.08
C HIS A 61 15.20 6.83 -3.66
N GLU A 62 15.81 5.90 -4.38
CA GLU A 62 17.20 5.46 -4.15
C GLU A 62 18.19 6.62 -4.27
N GLN A 63 18.06 7.44 -5.32
CA GLN A 63 18.88 8.65 -5.48
C GLN A 63 18.71 9.63 -4.32
N ARG A 64 17.47 9.87 -3.88
CA ARG A 64 17.16 10.73 -2.72
C ARG A 64 17.82 10.21 -1.43
N LEU A 65 17.84 8.89 -1.23
CA LEU A 65 18.50 8.26 -0.09
C LEU A 65 20.02 8.39 -0.19
N ALA A 66 20.59 8.17 -1.38
CA ALA A 66 22.02 8.32 -1.65
C ALA A 66 22.50 9.76 -1.42
N ASP A 67 21.77 10.77 -1.90
CA ASP A 67 22.05 12.19 -1.69
C ASP A 67 22.08 12.56 -0.20
N LYS A 68 21.32 11.84 0.63
CA LYS A 68 21.27 12.03 2.10
C LYS A 68 22.21 11.09 2.86
N GLY A 69 22.97 10.24 2.16
CA GLY A 69 23.90 9.27 2.76
C GLY A 69 23.22 8.17 3.57
N ILE A 70 21.98 7.80 3.20
CA ILE A 70 21.17 6.79 3.90
C ILE A 70 21.00 5.56 3.00
N LYS A 71 21.11 4.37 3.59
CA LYS A 71 20.68 3.12 2.97
C LYS A 71 19.45 2.59 3.70
N ILE A 72 18.43 2.23 2.96
CA ILE A 72 17.23 1.55 3.48
C ILE A 72 17.28 0.07 3.09
N GLN A 73 16.88 -0.80 4.01
CA GLN A 73 16.62 -2.22 3.74
C GLN A 73 15.19 -2.51 4.15
N ARG A 74 14.36 -2.99 3.21
CA ARG A 74 12.98 -3.40 3.49
C ARG A 74 12.81 -4.87 3.15
N ARG A 75 12.19 -5.62 4.06
CA ARG A 75 11.87 -7.03 3.85
C ARG A 75 10.41 -7.29 4.14
N PHE A 76 9.77 -7.98 3.20
CA PHE A 76 8.41 -8.47 3.32
C PHE A 76 8.43 -10.00 3.40
N THR A 77 7.72 -10.55 4.39
CA THR A 77 7.59 -12.01 4.52
C THR A 77 6.14 -12.39 4.79
N THR A 78 5.57 -13.25 3.96
CA THR A 78 4.20 -13.75 4.12
C THR A 78 4.01 -14.46 5.45
N VAL A 79 2.85 -14.27 6.08
CA VAL A 79 2.48 -14.97 7.32
C VAL A 79 1.94 -16.37 6.97
N LYS A 80 2.15 -17.36 7.84
CA LYS A 80 1.45 -18.64 7.71
C LYS A 80 -0.06 -18.40 7.87
N ASP A 81 -0.87 -18.94 6.95
CA ASP A 81 -2.31 -18.69 6.87
C ASP A 81 -2.68 -17.21 6.66
N ALA A 82 -1.87 -16.49 5.87
CA ALA A 82 -2.10 -15.09 5.54
C ALA A 82 -3.47 -14.88 4.88
N THR A 83 -4.20 -13.87 5.38
CA THR A 83 -5.41 -13.41 4.70
C THR A 83 -5.01 -12.74 3.38
N LYS A 84 -5.57 -13.22 2.26
CA LYS A 84 -5.35 -12.65 0.92
C LYS A 84 -6.67 -12.42 0.19
N GLY A 85 -6.67 -11.49 -0.74
CA GLY A 85 -7.83 -11.22 -1.57
C GLY A 85 -7.50 -10.33 -2.76
N THR A 86 -8.29 -10.44 -3.81
CA THR A 86 -8.14 -9.64 -5.03
C THR A 86 -9.49 -9.14 -5.49
N ARG A 87 -9.58 -7.82 -5.73
CA ARG A 87 -10.74 -7.15 -6.31
C ARG A 87 -10.38 -6.63 -7.69
N THR A 88 -11.02 -7.18 -8.71
CA THR A 88 -10.80 -6.81 -10.11
C THR A 88 -11.95 -5.93 -10.61
N LYS A 89 -11.62 -4.88 -11.36
CA LYS A 89 -12.56 -4.03 -12.10
C LYS A 89 -12.14 -3.97 -13.56
N ASN A 90 -12.97 -4.52 -14.43
CA ASN A 90 -12.76 -4.48 -15.86
C ASN A 90 -13.35 -3.20 -16.43
N LYS A 91 -12.52 -2.41 -17.13
CA LYS A 91 -12.92 -1.22 -17.89
C LYS A 91 -12.14 -1.20 -19.21
N PRO A 92 -12.67 -1.81 -20.28
CA PRO A 92 -11.97 -1.90 -21.56
C PRO A 92 -11.40 -0.54 -21.99
N PRO A 93 -10.13 -0.48 -22.46
CA PRO A 93 -9.26 -1.61 -22.77
C PRO A 93 -8.44 -2.16 -21.57
N TYR A 94 -8.63 -1.64 -20.36
CA TYR A 94 -7.83 -1.97 -19.17
C TYR A 94 -8.58 -2.78 -18.10
N THR A 95 -7.84 -3.55 -17.33
CA THR A 95 -8.33 -4.24 -16.14
C THR A 95 -7.50 -3.80 -14.96
N ALA A 96 -8.16 -3.24 -13.95
CA ALA A 96 -7.52 -2.78 -12.72
C ALA A 96 -7.83 -3.74 -11.58
N SER A 97 -6.82 -4.34 -10.98
CA SER A 97 -6.94 -5.30 -9.89
C SER A 97 -6.24 -4.77 -8.64
N LEU A 98 -6.98 -4.65 -7.53
CA LEU A 98 -6.41 -4.39 -6.21
C LEU A 98 -6.24 -5.74 -5.49
N SER A 99 -5.00 -6.18 -5.36
CA SER A 99 -4.64 -7.43 -4.67
C SER A 99 -3.96 -7.14 -3.35
N PHE A 100 -4.29 -7.89 -2.30
CA PHE A 100 -3.72 -7.73 -0.97
C PHE A 100 -3.35 -9.06 -0.31
N ILE A 101 -2.30 -9.03 0.52
CA ILE A 101 -1.87 -10.15 1.36
C ILE A 101 -1.34 -9.68 2.70
N GLU A 102 -1.62 -10.44 3.75
CA GLU A 102 -1.01 -10.26 5.06
C GLU A 102 0.47 -10.68 5.07
N CYS A 103 1.33 -9.77 5.53
CA CYS A 103 2.77 -9.96 5.58
C CYS A 103 3.35 -9.35 6.87
N ASN A 104 4.56 -9.79 7.22
CA ASN A 104 5.40 -9.07 8.15
C ASN A 104 6.32 -8.14 7.36
N ALA A 105 6.19 -6.84 7.61
CA ALA A 105 7.09 -5.83 7.06
C ALA A 105 8.17 -5.47 8.10
N SER A 106 9.41 -5.33 7.65
CA SER A 106 10.49 -4.79 8.47
C SER A 106 11.35 -3.85 7.65
N SER A 107 11.78 -2.74 8.26
CA SER A 107 12.57 -1.71 7.60
C SER A 107 13.73 -1.29 8.49
N GLN A 108 14.92 -1.16 7.91
CA GLN A 108 16.12 -0.72 8.60
C GLN A 108 16.77 0.43 7.82
N TYR A 109 17.08 1.51 8.53
CA TYR A 109 17.77 2.66 8.00
C TYR A 109 19.17 2.72 8.58
N THR A 110 20.16 2.77 7.70
CA THR A 110 21.58 2.75 8.04
C THR A 110 22.25 3.96 7.41
N ASN A 111 23.11 4.64 8.16
CA ASN A 111 23.96 5.68 7.60
C ASN A 111 25.11 5.02 6.82
N VAL A 112 25.31 5.40 5.56
CA VAL A 112 26.32 4.80 4.68
C VAL A 112 27.75 5.10 5.16
N SER A 113 28.00 6.33 5.61
CA SER A 113 29.34 6.77 6.03
C SER A 113 29.80 6.11 7.32
N THR A 114 28.92 6.01 8.32
CA THR A 114 29.28 5.48 9.65
C THR A 114 28.91 4.00 9.81
N GLN A 115 28.25 3.39 8.82
CA GLN A 115 27.65 2.04 8.89
C GLN A 115 26.75 1.82 10.12
N LYS A 116 26.25 2.92 10.72
CA LYS A 116 25.47 2.88 11.96
C LYS A 116 24.00 2.76 11.64
N VAL A 117 23.33 1.81 12.29
CA VAL A 117 21.87 1.68 12.24
C VAL A 117 21.24 2.88 12.95
N MET A 118 20.50 3.69 12.20
CA MET A 118 19.86 4.90 12.71
C MET A 118 18.47 4.59 13.26
N LYS A 119 17.72 3.73 12.57
CA LYS A 119 16.39 3.30 13.00
C LYS A 119 16.09 1.91 12.47
N LYS A 120 15.51 1.05 13.30
CA LYS A 120 15.07 -0.29 12.94
C LYS A 120 13.62 -0.49 13.34
N HIS A 121 12.78 -0.75 12.35
CA HIS A 121 11.42 -1.20 12.55
C HIS A 121 11.43 -2.73 12.65
N LYS A 122 11.05 -3.24 13.82
CA LYS A 122 10.85 -4.67 14.03
C LYS A 122 9.70 -5.15 13.13
N LYS A 123 9.71 -6.45 12.82
CA LYS A 123 8.64 -7.12 12.05
C LYS A 123 7.28 -6.73 12.62
N SER A 124 6.48 -6.01 11.84
CA SER A 124 5.10 -5.65 12.17
C SER A 124 4.16 -6.36 11.22
N SER A 125 3.07 -6.93 11.75
CA SER A 125 2.00 -7.45 10.91
C SER A 125 1.37 -6.30 10.11
N SER A 126 1.30 -6.45 8.79
CA SER A 126 0.85 -5.43 7.86
C SER A 126 0.20 -6.08 6.65
N ILE A 127 -0.73 -5.38 6.02
CA ILE A 127 -1.36 -5.83 4.78
C ILE A 127 -0.65 -5.12 3.62
N PHE A 128 -0.09 -5.90 2.70
CA PHE A 128 0.58 -5.44 1.49
C PHE A 128 -0.45 -5.34 0.37
N TYR A 129 -0.78 -4.12 -0.03
CA TYR A 129 -1.69 -3.84 -1.14
C TYR A 129 -0.89 -3.56 -2.41
N THR A 130 -1.37 -4.09 -3.53
CA THR A 130 -0.82 -3.88 -4.87
C THR A 130 -1.91 -3.50 -5.85
N ASN A 131 -1.67 -2.43 -6.61
CA ASN A 131 -2.47 -2.04 -7.75
C ASN A 131 -1.87 -2.68 -9.00
N ILE A 132 -2.59 -3.62 -9.59
CA ILE A 132 -2.21 -4.34 -10.79
C ILE A 132 -3.01 -3.77 -11.96
N LEU A 133 -2.31 -3.43 -13.04
CA LEU A 133 -2.87 -2.99 -14.30
C LEU A 133 -2.65 -4.08 -15.32
N ASP A 134 -3.71 -4.45 -16.02
CA ASP A 134 -3.66 -5.34 -17.15
C ASP A 134 -4.35 -4.70 -18.36
N ARG A 135 -3.97 -5.11 -19.56
CA ARG A 135 -4.54 -4.64 -20.82
C ARG A 135 -4.67 -5.83 -21.76
N ALA A 136 -5.91 -6.13 -22.15
CA ALA A 136 -6.30 -7.33 -22.88
C ALA A 136 -5.52 -7.55 -24.20
N ASP A 137 -5.02 -6.47 -24.83
CA ASP A 137 -4.33 -6.51 -26.12
C ASP A 137 -2.81 -6.30 -26.02
N SER A 138 -2.24 -6.11 -24.84
CA SER A 138 -0.84 -5.65 -24.70
C SER A 138 0.23 -6.61 -25.21
N GLN A 139 0.04 -7.91 -25.03
CA GLN A 139 1.04 -8.92 -25.42
C GLN A 139 1.00 -9.23 -26.92
N ASN A 140 -0.14 -9.01 -27.56
CA ASN A 140 -0.37 -9.23 -28.99
C ASN A 140 -0.48 -7.91 -29.79
N ALA A 141 -0.33 -6.76 -29.14
CA ALA A 141 -0.38 -5.46 -29.79
C ALA A 141 0.74 -5.39 -30.81
N GLU A 142 0.38 -5.13 -32.06
CA GLU A 142 1.35 -4.91 -33.12
C GLU A 142 1.94 -3.50 -32.97
N TYR A 143 3.25 -3.38 -33.14
CA TYR A 143 4.01 -2.15 -33.04
C TYR A 143 4.85 -1.98 -34.30
N GLU A 144 4.81 -0.79 -34.86
CA GLU A 144 5.62 -0.42 -36.02
C GLU A 144 6.80 0.41 -35.57
N CYS A 145 8.02 -0.01 -35.95
CA CYS A 145 9.24 0.70 -35.63
C CYS A 145 9.25 2.08 -36.31
N PRO A 146 9.29 3.21 -35.57
CA PRO A 146 9.31 4.55 -36.16
C PRO A 146 10.58 4.87 -36.97
N ASN A 147 11.65 4.09 -36.80
CA ASN A 147 12.92 4.29 -37.50
C ASN A 147 13.00 3.50 -38.82
N CYS A 148 12.38 2.32 -38.93
CA CYS A 148 12.52 1.45 -40.12
C CYS A 148 11.22 0.85 -40.67
N GLY A 149 10.07 1.15 -40.06
CA GLY A 149 8.77 0.62 -40.50
C GLY A 149 8.59 -0.88 -40.26
N HIS A 150 9.49 -1.54 -39.51
CA HIS A 150 9.33 -2.96 -39.21
C HIS A 150 8.13 -3.19 -38.29
N HIS A 151 7.23 -4.07 -38.71
CA HIS A 151 5.99 -4.41 -38.03
C HIS A 151 6.13 -5.75 -37.30
N ASN A 152 5.88 -5.77 -35.98
CA ASN A 152 5.90 -7.01 -35.19
C ASN A 152 5.10 -6.85 -33.89
N THR A 153 4.95 -7.90 -33.09
CA THR A 153 4.35 -7.81 -31.76
C THR A 153 5.24 -7.01 -30.81
N LEU A 154 4.61 -6.23 -29.92
CA LEU A 154 5.27 -5.32 -28.97
C LEU A 154 6.31 -6.04 -28.10
N SER A 155 6.07 -7.30 -27.76
CA SER A 155 6.98 -8.14 -26.97
C SER A 155 8.34 -8.38 -27.65
N VAL A 156 8.40 -8.41 -28.98
CA VAL A 156 9.66 -8.59 -29.75
C VAL A 156 10.54 -7.35 -29.67
N PHE A 157 9.93 -6.17 -29.55
CA PHE A 157 10.65 -4.90 -29.48
C PHE A 157 11.22 -4.55 -28.10
N THR A 158 10.95 -5.37 -27.08
CA THR A 158 11.43 -5.18 -25.69
C THR A 158 12.97 -5.05 -25.64
N ASN A 159 13.68 -5.75 -26.52
CA ASN A 159 15.15 -5.73 -26.62
C ASN A 159 15.66 -4.85 -27.77
N GLY A 160 14.78 -4.05 -28.38
CA GLY A 160 15.05 -3.25 -29.58
C GLY A 160 14.45 -3.86 -30.86
N CYS A 161 14.44 -3.08 -31.95
CA CYS A 161 13.97 -3.52 -33.25
C CYS A 161 14.84 -4.67 -33.78
N PRO A 162 14.27 -5.82 -34.16
CA PRO A 162 15.05 -6.94 -34.72
C PRO A 162 15.67 -6.61 -36.08
N MET A 163 15.13 -5.63 -36.82
CA MET A 163 15.62 -5.25 -38.14
C MET A 163 16.72 -4.18 -38.10
N CYS A 164 16.51 -3.09 -37.37
CA CYS A 164 17.44 -1.94 -37.38
C CYS A 164 18.20 -1.75 -36.06
N GLY A 165 17.98 -2.60 -35.06
CA GLY A 165 18.65 -2.51 -33.76
C GLY A 165 18.26 -1.28 -32.93
N THR A 166 17.25 -0.52 -33.36
CA THR A 166 16.76 0.65 -32.60
C THR A 166 16.27 0.19 -31.24
N ARG A 167 16.94 0.62 -30.17
CA ARG A 167 16.53 0.31 -28.80
C ARG A 167 15.41 1.23 -28.40
N PHE A 168 14.24 0.66 -28.16
CA PHE A 168 13.12 1.38 -27.59
C PHE A 168 13.20 1.29 -26.06
N GLN A 169 12.94 2.39 -25.37
CA GLN A 169 12.58 2.32 -23.95
C GLN A 169 11.12 1.86 -23.82
N MET A 170 10.78 0.67 -24.32
CA MET A 170 9.46 0.07 -24.12
C MET A 170 9.53 -0.85 -22.91
N LYS A 171 9.45 -0.26 -21.72
CA LYS A 171 9.51 -0.99 -20.45
C LYS A 171 8.13 -1.33 -19.87
N GLN A 172 7.03 -0.87 -20.46
CA GLN A 172 5.70 -1.15 -19.93
C GLN A 172 5.06 -2.35 -20.63
N LEU A 173 5.34 -3.54 -20.10
CA LEU A 173 4.63 -4.77 -20.43
C LEU A 173 3.47 -4.93 -19.44
N PHE A 174 2.27 -5.22 -19.94
CA PHE A 174 1.14 -5.59 -19.09
C PHE A 174 1.05 -7.12 -19.00
N PRO A 175 0.60 -7.69 -17.86
CA PRO A 175 0.20 -6.99 -16.64
C PRO A 175 1.39 -6.45 -15.83
N CYS A 176 1.20 -5.31 -15.15
CA CYS A 176 2.23 -4.69 -14.30
C CYS A 176 1.65 -4.15 -12.98
N VAL A 177 2.51 -3.98 -11.98
CA VAL A 177 2.17 -3.35 -10.71
C VAL A 177 2.46 -1.85 -10.79
N SER A 178 1.42 -1.04 -10.71
CA SER A 178 1.54 0.43 -10.78
C SER A 178 1.92 1.06 -9.45
N ASN A 179 1.47 0.49 -8.33
CA ASN A 179 1.77 1.00 -7.00
C ASN A 179 1.59 -0.08 -5.93
N TYR A 180 2.29 0.08 -4.79
CA TYR A 180 2.03 -0.67 -3.57
C TYR A 180 1.98 0.23 -2.35
N TYR A 181 1.28 -0.23 -1.31
CA TYR A 181 1.27 0.43 0.00
C TYR A 181 1.02 -0.58 1.13
N LEU A 182 1.37 -0.16 2.34
CA LEU A 182 1.28 -0.98 3.54
C LEU A 182 0.26 -0.38 4.51
N LEU A 183 -0.66 -1.21 4.98
CA LEU A 183 -1.50 -0.87 6.13
C LEU A 183 -1.07 -1.70 7.33
N SER A 184 -0.62 -1.05 8.40
CA SER A 184 -0.29 -1.73 9.65
C SER A 184 -1.56 -2.32 10.26
N GLN A 185 -1.48 -3.58 10.70
CA GLN A 185 -2.57 -4.19 11.44
C GLN A 185 -2.63 -3.65 12.87
N ILE A 186 -3.85 -3.48 13.37
CA ILE A 186 -4.14 -2.89 14.68
C ILE A 186 -3.81 -3.87 15.82
N VAL A 187 -3.95 -5.16 15.54
CA VAL A 187 -3.78 -6.24 16.52
C VAL A 187 -2.86 -7.30 15.94
N ASP A 188 -1.73 -7.52 16.59
CA ASP A 188 -0.86 -8.65 16.26
C ASP A 188 -1.47 -9.91 16.86
N ARG A 189 -1.78 -10.90 16.03
CA ARG A 189 -2.39 -12.18 16.45
C ARG A 189 -1.55 -12.86 17.55
N LYS A 190 -0.23 -12.70 17.52
CA LYS A 190 0.67 -13.22 18.56
C LYS A 190 0.42 -12.64 19.95
N SER A 191 -0.02 -11.38 20.02
CA SER A 191 -0.33 -10.73 21.30
C SER A 191 -1.56 -11.33 21.98
N ILE A 192 -2.51 -11.85 21.20
CA ILE A 192 -3.68 -12.59 21.69
C ILE A 192 -3.28 -14.02 22.04
N ASP A 193 -2.53 -14.69 21.17
CA ASP A 193 -2.16 -16.10 21.33
C ASP A 193 -1.31 -16.36 22.60
N TRP A 194 -0.47 -15.41 23.03
CA TRP A 194 0.30 -15.52 24.28
C TRP A 194 -0.51 -15.16 25.53
N LEU A 195 -1.56 -14.35 25.38
CA LEU A 195 -2.33 -13.85 26.51
C LEU A 195 -3.25 -14.93 27.09
N ILE A 196 -3.97 -15.66 26.25
CA ILE A 196 -4.91 -16.72 26.66
C ILE A 196 -4.23 -17.73 27.63
N PRO A 197 -3.05 -18.31 27.32
CA PRO A 197 -2.39 -19.24 28.24
C PRO A 197 -1.81 -18.53 29.48
N THR A 198 -1.32 -17.30 29.36
CA THR A 198 -0.75 -16.55 30.50
C THR A 198 -1.81 -16.21 31.54
N VAL A 199 -2.99 -15.76 31.12
CA VAL A 199 -4.14 -15.50 32.01
C VAL A 199 -4.62 -16.80 32.65
N ALA A 200 -4.69 -17.89 31.88
CA ALA A 200 -5.06 -19.20 32.42
C ALA A 200 -4.06 -19.67 33.49
N THR A 201 -2.76 -19.49 33.27
CA THR A 201 -1.71 -19.90 34.22
C THR A 201 -1.75 -19.06 35.49
N LEU A 202 -1.91 -17.74 35.38
CA LEU A 202 -2.04 -16.84 36.54
C LEU A 202 -3.30 -17.14 37.37
N ALA A 203 -4.40 -17.48 36.72
CA ALA A 203 -5.63 -17.87 37.41
C ALA A 203 -5.47 -19.20 38.17
N VAL A 204 -4.75 -20.17 37.61
CA VAL A 204 -4.41 -21.44 38.30
C VAL A 204 -3.49 -21.17 39.49
N LEU A 205 -2.42 -20.40 39.31
CA LEU A 205 -1.51 -20.05 40.41
C LEU A 205 -2.20 -19.27 41.52
N GLY A 206 -3.09 -18.34 41.15
CA GLY A 206 -3.91 -17.59 42.10
C GLY A 206 -4.86 -18.49 42.90
N GLY A 207 -5.51 -19.46 42.23
CA GLY A 207 -6.37 -20.47 42.89
C GLY A 207 -5.60 -21.38 43.86
N ILE A 208 -4.36 -21.76 43.51
CA ILE A 208 -3.48 -22.52 44.40
C ILE A 208 -3.06 -21.66 45.60
N GLY A 209 -2.70 -20.39 45.35
CA GLY A 209 -2.32 -19.44 46.40
C GLY A 209 -3.44 -19.18 47.41
N THR A 210 -4.69 -19.02 46.96
CA THR A 210 -5.84 -18.91 47.87
C THR A 210 -6.09 -20.18 48.65
N ALA A 211 -6.00 -21.36 48.02
CA ALA A 211 -6.14 -22.64 48.74
C ALA A 211 -5.10 -22.79 49.87
N ILE A 212 -3.85 -22.41 49.61
CA ILE A 212 -2.77 -22.40 50.61
C ILE A 212 -3.00 -21.34 51.70
N GLY A 213 -3.39 -20.12 51.32
CA GLY A 213 -3.64 -19.04 52.28
C GLY A 213 -4.78 -19.35 53.25
N VAL A 214 -5.85 -19.96 52.76
CA VAL A 214 -7.00 -20.36 53.60
C VAL A 214 -6.62 -21.56 54.47
N THR A 215 -5.86 -22.54 53.96
CA THR A 215 -5.41 -23.67 54.80
C THR A 215 -4.54 -23.19 55.96
N ILE A 216 -3.60 -22.28 55.73
CA ILE A 216 -2.72 -21.77 56.80
C ILE A 216 -3.49 -20.96 57.86
N ASN A 217 -4.39 -20.06 57.45
CA ASN A 217 -5.06 -19.14 58.39
C ASN A 217 -6.16 -19.82 59.21
N TYR A 218 -6.86 -20.81 58.65
CA TYR A 218 -7.98 -21.49 59.31
C TYR A 218 -7.61 -22.85 59.92
N TRP A 219 -6.37 -23.34 59.71
CA TRP A 219 -5.82 -24.54 60.36
C TRP A 219 -6.05 -24.62 61.89
N PRO A 220 -5.87 -23.53 62.65
CA PRO A 220 -5.90 -23.63 64.12
C PRO A 220 -7.31 -23.58 64.72
N GLN A 221 -8.34 -23.24 63.95
CA GLN A 221 -9.65 -22.80 64.48
C GLN A 221 -10.82 -23.73 64.14
N CYS A 222 -10.59 -24.78 63.36
CA CYS A 222 -11.66 -25.65 62.87
C CYS A 222 -11.43 -27.12 63.23
N ASP A 223 -12.52 -27.79 63.60
CA ASP A 223 -12.55 -29.21 63.95
C ASP A 223 -12.04 -30.07 62.76
N PRO A 224 -11.19 -31.10 62.97
CA PRO A 224 -10.52 -31.83 61.88
C PRO A 224 -11.46 -32.46 60.84
N HIS A 225 -12.69 -32.77 61.23
CA HIS A 225 -13.72 -33.37 60.37
C HIS A 225 -14.44 -32.33 59.49
N TYR A 226 -14.71 -31.13 60.00
CA TYR A 226 -15.22 -30.01 59.18
C TYR A 226 -14.14 -29.49 58.25
N MET A 227 -12.87 -29.51 58.66
CA MET A 227 -11.73 -29.20 57.80
C MET A 227 -11.61 -30.19 56.64
N ALA A 228 -11.75 -31.50 56.88
CA ALA A 228 -11.74 -32.50 55.81
C ALA A 228 -12.94 -32.39 54.85
N LEU A 229 -14.06 -31.80 55.29
CA LEU A 229 -15.26 -31.59 54.45
C LEU A 229 -15.19 -30.27 53.65
N PHE A 230 -14.69 -29.19 54.27
CA PHE A 230 -14.53 -27.86 53.66
C PHE A 230 -13.24 -27.73 52.83
N PHE A 231 -12.13 -28.32 53.26
CA PHE A 231 -10.85 -28.37 52.52
C PHE A 231 -10.63 -29.69 51.77
N GLY A 232 -11.46 -30.70 52.00
CA GLY A 232 -11.49 -31.88 51.12
C GLY A 232 -11.94 -31.53 49.72
N ALA A 233 -11.98 -32.57 48.87
CA ALA A 233 -12.10 -32.48 47.42
C ALA A 233 -13.22 -31.55 46.90
N GLY A 234 -14.28 -31.26 47.66
CA GLY A 234 -15.38 -30.39 47.20
C GLY A 234 -15.17 -28.88 47.42
N GLY A 235 -14.84 -28.44 48.64
CA GLY A 235 -14.83 -27.02 49.00
C GLY A 235 -13.59 -26.26 48.50
N GLY A 236 -12.43 -26.92 48.48
CA GLY A 236 -11.22 -26.38 47.82
C GLY A 236 -11.39 -26.23 46.30
N LEU A 237 -12.08 -27.18 45.66
CA LEU A 237 -12.41 -27.09 44.24
C LEU A 237 -13.40 -25.95 43.95
N LEU A 238 -14.43 -25.77 44.79
CA LEU A 238 -15.39 -24.67 44.63
C LEU A 238 -14.76 -23.30 44.88
N ALA A 239 -14.02 -23.12 45.98
CA ALA A 239 -13.32 -21.87 46.27
C ALA A 239 -12.24 -21.55 45.22
N GLY A 240 -11.51 -22.57 44.74
CA GLY A 240 -10.57 -22.45 43.63
C GLY A 240 -11.27 -22.10 42.32
N PHE A 241 -12.45 -22.66 42.05
CA PHE A 241 -13.25 -22.35 40.85
C PHE A 241 -13.80 -20.93 40.86
N PHE A 242 -14.34 -20.46 42.00
CA PHE A 242 -14.80 -19.08 42.15
C PHE A 242 -13.63 -18.08 42.13
N GLY A 243 -12.50 -18.41 42.76
CA GLY A 243 -11.26 -17.61 42.69
C GLY A 243 -10.72 -17.53 41.26
N PHE A 244 -10.73 -18.64 40.52
CA PHE A 244 -10.38 -18.70 39.11
C PHE A 244 -11.27 -17.80 38.26
N ILE A 245 -12.59 -17.87 38.45
CA ILE A 245 -13.55 -17.01 37.74
C ILE A 245 -13.29 -15.54 38.06
N CYS A 246 -13.10 -15.18 39.33
CA CYS A 246 -12.84 -13.80 39.73
C CYS A 246 -11.54 -13.25 39.12
N LEU A 247 -10.44 -14.02 39.15
CA LEU A 247 -9.17 -13.60 38.55
C LEU A 247 -9.25 -13.53 37.02
N TYR A 248 -9.94 -14.49 36.39
CA TYR A 248 -10.19 -14.49 34.95
C TYR A 248 -11.00 -13.27 34.52
N LEU A 249 -12.07 -12.93 35.25
CA LEU A 249 -12.87 -11.75 34.98
C LEU A 249 -12.08 -10.45 35.25
N PHE A 250 -11.26 -10.40 36.31
CA PHE A 250 -10.45 -9.23 36.65
C PHE A 250 -9.36 -8.95 35.59
N PHE A 251 -8.53 -9.95 35.28
CA PHE A 251 -7.49 -9.81 34.25
C PHE A 251 -8.10 -9.69 32.85
N GLY A 252 -9.18 -10.40 32.57
CA GLY A 252 -9.95 -10.28 31.33
C GLY A 252 -10.51 -8.86 31.14
N PHE A 253 -11.03 -8.24 32.19
CA PHE A 253 -11.51 -6.85 32.18
C PHE A 253 -10.36 -5.87 31.92
N PHE A 254 -9.24 -5.96 32.64
CA PHE A 254 -8.08 -5.08 32.41
C PHE A 254 -7.51 -5.25 31.00
N PHE A 255 -7.45 -6.48 30.49
CA PHE A 255 -7.03 -6.72 29.11
C PHE A 255 -8.04 -6.16 28.10
N ALA A 256 -9.35 -6.32 28.34
CA ALA A 256 -10.38 -5.74 27.49
C ALA A 256 -10.27 -4.20 27.46
N VAL A 257 -10.06 -3.56 28.62
CA VAL A 257 -9.81 -2.10 28.69
C VAL A 257 -8.53 -1.72 27.97
N PHE A 258 -7.43 -2.49 28.14
CA PHE A 258 -6.17 -2.27 27.43
C PHE A 258 -6.35 -2.40 25.91
N MET A 259 -7.03 -3.44 25.45
CA MET A 259 -7.33 -3.66 24.03
C MET A 259 -8.24 -2.56 23.49
N MET A 260 -9.30 -2.20 24.21
CA MET A 260 -10.17 -1.09 23.85
C MET A 260 -9.40 0.22 23.77
N SER A 261 -8.46 0.48 24.68
CA SER A 261 -7.60 1.67 24.62
C SER A 261 -6.69 1.69 23.38
N ARG A 262 -6.17 0.53 22.96
CA ARG A 262 -5.39 0.42 21.72
C ARG A 262 -6.25 0.53 20.47
N LEU A 263 -7.44 -0.06 20.49
CA LEU A 263 -8.40 0.04 19.41
C LEU A 263 -8.87 1.48 19.24
N THR A 264 -9.20 2.19 20.33
CA THR A 264 -9.60 3.61 20.27
C THR A 264 -8.45 4.49 19.84
N ALA A 265 -7.23 4.30 20.37
CA ALA A 265 -6.05 5.05 19.94
C ALA A 265 -5.77 4.83 18.44
N THR A 266 -5.91 3.61 17.96
CA THR A 266 -5.69 3.30 16.54
C THR A 266 -6.82 3.84 15.68
N ALA A 267 -8.08 3.68 16.10
CA ALA A 267 -9.27 4.20 15.44
C ALA A 267 -9.21 5.72 15.30
N ILE A 268 -8.81 6.45 16.33
CA ILE A 268 -8.55 7.89 16.27
C ILE A 268 -7.47 8.17 15.22
N SER A 269 -6.37 7.42 15.25
CA SER A 269 -5.26 7.63 14.32
C SER A 269 -5.56 7.29 12.86
N THR A 270 -6.60 6.46 12.61
CA THR A 270 -7.06 6.05 11.27
C THR A 270 -8.40 6.67 10.89
N ALA A 271 -9.01 7.49 11.76
CA ALA A 271 -10.33 8.08 11.55
C ALA A 271 -10.37 8.93 10.27
N ASP A 272 -9.31 9.71 10.03
CA ASP A 272 -9.22 10.53 8.83
C ASP A 272 -9.19 9.69 7.55
N VAL A 273 -8.41 8.60 7.55
CA VAL A 273 -8.31 7.65 6.43
C VAL A 273 -9.65 6.92 6.20
N ALA A 274 -10.34 6.53 7.28
CA ALA A 274 -11.67 5.94 7.19
C ALA A 274 -12.68 6.93 6.59
N SER A 275 -12.67 8.19 7.06
CA SER A 275 -13.52 9.24 6.52
C SER A 275 -13.23 9.53 5.03
N ALA A 276 -11.95 9.48 4.65
CA ALA A 276 -11.50 9.65 3.27
C ALA A 276 -12.04 8.54 2.38
N SER A 277 -11.98 7.28 2.84
CA SER A 277 -12.48 6.13 2.09
C SER A 277 -13.99 6.19 1.81
N LEU A 278 -14.78 6.88 2.64
CA LEU A 278 -16.21 7.12 2.40
C LEU A 278 -16.44 8.07 1.21
N THR A 279 -15.50 8.97 0.93
CA THR A 279 -15.62 9.94 -0.17
C THR A 279 -15.28 9.36 -1.54
N LYS A 280 -14.75 8.13 -1.60
CA LYS A 280 -14.39 7.42 -2.84
C LYS A 280 -15.54 7.35 -3.84
N GLY A 281 -16.76 7.06 -3.37
CA GLY A 281 -17.96 7.02 -4.21
C GLY A 281 -18.36 8.39 -4.74
N SER A 282 -18.26 9.43 -3.89
CA SER A 282 -18.54 10.81 -4.27
C SER A 282 -17.55 11.34 -5.31
N LEU A 283 -16.25 11.03 -5.17
CA LEU A 283 -15.24 11.39 -6.16
C LEU A 283 -15.52 10.71 -7.50
N ALA A 284 -15.74 9.39 -7.49
CA ALA A 284 -16.03 8.65 -8.70
C ALA A 284 -17.27 9.20 -9.41
N LYS A 285 -18.34 9.54 -8.66
CA LYS A 285 -19.56 10.14 -9.20
C LYS A 285 -19.36 11.57 -9.72
N ALA A 286 -18.47 12.35 -9.11
CA ALA A 286 -18.15 13.69 -9.57
C ALA A 286 -17.37 13.62 -10.90
N MET A 287 -16.34 12.77 -10.95
CA MET A 287 -15.47 12.62 -12.11
C MET A 287 -16.17 11.93 -13.28
N SER A 288 -17.07 10.97 -13.03
CA SER A 288 -17.82 10.26 -14.08
C SER A 288 -18.70 11.17 -14.95
N ARG A 289 -18.97 12.41 -14.51
CA ARG A 289 -19.69 13.41 -15.30
C ARG A 289 -18.85 13.98 -16.44
N TYR A 290 -17.52 13.98 -16.26
CA TYR A 290 -16.55 14.56 -17.19
C TYR A 290 -15.85 13.45 -17.98
N ASP A 291 -15.51 12.36 -17.30
CA ASP A 291 -14.88 11.19 -17.90
C ASP A 291 -15.68 9.93 -17.51
N PRO A 292 -16.56 9.42 -18.39
CA PRO A 292 -17.34 8.20 -18.14
C PRO A 292 -16.46 6.97 -17.83
N GLU A 293 -15.22 6.95 -18.32
CA GLU A 293 -14.27 5.86 -18.13
C GLU A 293 -13.47 5.98 -16.83
N PHE A 294 -13.60 7.10 -16.10
CA PHE A 294 -12.87 7.39 -14.86
C PHE A 294 -12.81 6.22 -13.88
N SER A 295 -11.61 5.87 -13.42
CA SER A 295 -11.40 4.83 -12.41
C SER A 295 -10.69 5.42 -11.20
N TYR A 296 -11.39 5.43 -10.05
CA TYR A 296 -10.80 5.92 -8.80
C TYR A 296 -9.48 5.21 -8.47
N ASP A 297 -9.40 3.88 -8.64
CA ASP A 297 -8.23 3.10 -8.23
C ASP A 297 -6.99 3.44 -9.09
N LEU A 298 -7.21 3.75 -10.37
CA LEU A 298 -6.16 4.19 -11.29
C LEU A 298 -5.75 5.64 -11.01
N PHE A 299 -6.75 6.50 -10.84
CA PHE A 299 -6.55 7.91 -10.52
C PHE A 299 -5.80 8.09 -9.20
N GLU A 300 -6.15 7.33 -8.17
CA GLU A 300 -5.44 7.33 -6.88
C GLU A 300 -3.96 6.98 -7.05
N GLY A 301 -3.63 5.97 -7.86
CA GLY A 301 -2.25 5.64 -8.22
C GLY A 301 -1.52 6.81 -8.90
N LYS A 302 -2.20 7.50 -9.83
CA LYS A 302 -1.66 8.66 -10.53
C LYS A 302 -1.37 9.84 -9.58
N VAL A 303 -2.30 10.16 -8.68
CA VAL A 303 -2.10 11.22 -7.67
C VAL A 303 -0.88 10.93 -6.79
N ILE A 304 -0.69 9.68 -6.38
CA ILE A 304 0.47 9.26 -5.59
C ILE A 304 1.76 9.41 -6.40
N SER A 305 1.75 9.03 -7.69
CA SER A 305 2.90 9.21 -8.59
C SER A 305 3.29 10.68 -8.74
N LEU A 306 2.30 11.57 -8.99
CA LEU A 306 2.51 13.02 -9.08
C LEU A 306 3.11 13.58 -7.78
N PHE A 307 2.58 13.19 -6.62
CA PHE A 307 3.12 13.63 -5.34
C PHE A 307 4.58 13.20 -5.15
N ARG A 308 4.90 11.94 -5.45
CA ARG A 308 6.26 11.39 -5.34
C ARG A 308 7.25 12.12 -6.24
N ALA A 309 6.85 12.43 -7.48
CA ALA A 309 7.67 13.20 -8.41
C ALA A 309 8.02 14.59 -7.84
N ILE A 310 7.02 15.31 -7.31
CA ILE A 310 7.22 16.63 -6.70
C ILE A 310 8.10 16.54 -5.46
N ALA A 311 7.82 15.55 -4.60
CA ALA A 311 8.49 15.39 -3.32
C ALA A 311 9.98 15.06 -3.48
N TYR A 312 10.34 14.20 -4.44
CA TYR A 312 11.71 13.79 -4.66
C TYR A 312 12.46 14.58 -5.73
N SER A 313 11.80 15.48 -6.47
CA SER A 313 12.51 16.36 -7.40
C SER A 313 13.56 17.21 -6.69
N LYS A 314 14.68 17.45 -7.39
CA LYS A 314 15.74 18.39 -6.96
C LYS A 314 15.37 19.83 -7.32
N ASP A 315 14.71 20.00 -8.46
CA ASP A 315 14.23 21.29 -8.96
C ASP A 315 12.75 21.18 -9.31
N ARG A 316 11.93 21.98 -8.61
CA ARG A 316 10.47 22.04 -8.77
C ARG A 316 10.03 23.12 -9.76
N THR A 317 10.93 24.00 -10.19
CA THR A 317 10.60 25.15 -11.04
C THR A 317 10.41 24.76 -12.51
N ASN A 318 11.09 23.70 -12.95
CA ASN A 318 11.10 23.27 -14.35
C ASN A 318 10.23 22.03 -14.61
N MET A 319 9.45 21.57 -13.64
CA MET A 319 8.58 20.40 -13.79
C MET A 319 7.34 20.74 -14.63
N SER A 320 6.93 19.85 -15.55
CA SER A 320 5.65 20.03 -16.26
C SER A 320 4.45 19.67 -15.38
N VAL A 321 4.67 18.78 -14.41
CA VAL A 321 3.62 18.22 -13.53
C VAL A 321 3.30 19.11 -12.34
N TYR A 322 4.11 20.16 -12.13
CA TYR A 322 3.96 21.06 -10.99
C TYR A 322 4.06 22.52 -11.41
N ARG A 323 3.02 23.29 -11.07
CA ARG A 323 2.90 24.73 -11.37
C ARG A 323 2.68 25.59 -10.12
N GLY A 324 2.75 24.96 -8.94
CA GLY A 324 2.59 25.65 -7.67
C GLY A 324 3.84 26.38 -7.20
N ASP A 325 3.84 26.78 -5.94
CA ASP A 325 5.00 27.39 -5.28
C ASP A 325 6.16 26.38 -5.17
N PRO A 326 7.32 26.62 -5.83
CA PRO A 326 8.45 25.70 -5.77
C PRO A 326 9.06 25.59 -4.36
N ASN A 327 8.80 26.56 -3.48
CA ASN A 327 9.38 26.61 -2.14
C ASN A 327 8.60 25.73 -1.15
N LEU A 328 8.97 24.44 -1.08
CA LEU A 328 8.36 23.44 -0.20
C LEU A 328 9.41 22.86 0.77
N PRO A 329 9.89 23.65 1.76
CA PRO A 329 11.02 23.27 2.61
C PRO A 329 10.77 22.01 3.44
N GLU A 330 9.50 21.69 3.70
CA GLU A 330 9.11 20.50 4.43
C GLU A 330 9.50 19.20 3.69
N LEU A 331 9.44 19.23 2.36
CA LEU A 331 9.77 18.09 1.50
C LEU A 331 11.29 17.89 1.35
N ASP A 332 12.11 18.90 1.65
CA ASP A 332 13.56 18.79 1.47
C ASP A 332 14.24 17.90 2.53
N THR A 333 13.57 17.75 3.68
CA THR A 333 13.98 16.82 4.75
C THR A 333 13.41 15.42 4.58
N LEU A 334 12.46 15.24 3.66
CA LEU A 334 11.79 13.98 3.38
C LEU A 334 12.77 13.00 2.71
N ILE A 335 12.79 11.77 3.20
CA ILE A 335 13.61 10.69 2.66
C ILE A 335 12.78 9.51 2.16
N ASP A 336 11.55 9.35 2.65
CA ASP A 336 10.69 8.21 2.32
C ASP A 336 9.21 8.55 2.53
N ILE A 337 8.34 7.96 1.71
CA ILE A 337 6.89 8.21 1.63
C ILE A 337 6.15 6.88 1.50
N ASP A 338 5.32 6.56 2.49
CA ASP A 338 4.39 5.44 2.42
C ASP A 338 2.94 5.94 2.39
N TYR A 339 2.17 5.54 1.36
CA TYR A 339 0.75 5.90 1.24
C TYR A 339 -0.11 5.18 2.28
N ARG A 340 -1.07 5.87 2.89
CA ARG A 340 -1.94 5.33 3.96
C ARG A 340 -3.25 4.72 3.45
N GLY A 341 -3.39 4.50 2.15
CA GLY A 341 -4.50 3.73 1.57
C GLY A 341 -5.82 4.47 1.35
N ALA A 342 -5.89 5.78 1.58
CA ALA A 342 -7.07 6.56 1.22
C ALA A 342 -6.73 8.01 0.82
N MET A 343 -7.59 8.56 -0.04
CA MET A 343 -7.59 9.95 -0.47
C MET A 343 -9.00 10.52 -0.26
N LYS A 344 -9.07 11.72 0.33
CA LYS A 344 -10.33 12.41 0.61
C LYS A 344 -10.65 13.38 -0.52
N TYR A 345 -11.82 13.25 -1.10
CA TYR A 345 -12.35 14.25 -2.02
C TYR A 345 -12.87 15.45 -1.24
N LEU A 346 -12.39 16.64 -1.60
CA LEU A 346 -12.79 17.90 -0.98
C LEU A 346 -13.79 18.65 -1.87
N ASN A 347 -13.39 18.96 -3.10
CA ASN A 347 -14.25 19.66 -4.06
C ASN A 347 -13.73 19.52 -5.50
N SER A 348 -14.60 19.77 -6.48
CA SER A 348 -14.23 19.94 -7.90
C SER A 348 -14.99 21.12 -8.48
N ARG A 349 -14.34 21.93 -9.32
CA ARG A 349 -14.96 23.07 -10.02
C ARG A 349 -14.41 23.22 -11.42
N ILE A 350 -15.18 23.84 -12.29
CA ILE A 350 -14.70 24.28 -13.61
C ILE A 350 -14.23 25.72 -13.46
N GLN A 351 -13.06 26.02 -14.00
CA GLN A 351 -12.50 27.38 -14.09
C GLN A 351 -12.55 27.85 -15.55
N ASP A 352 -12.59 29.16 -15.77
CA ASP A 352 -12.63 29.78 -17.10
C ASP A 352 -11.56 29.18 -18.04
N GLY A 353 -12.00 28.74 -19.23
CA GLY A 353 -11.14 28.08 -20.23
C GLY A 353 -11.13 26.55 -20.20
N ASP A 354 -12.25 25.90 -19.85
CA ASP A 354 -12.44 24.44 -19.85
C ASP A 354 -11.47 23.64 -18.94
N ASN A 355 -10.99 24.27 -17.87
CA ASN A 355 -10.10 23.63 -16.90
C ASN A 355 -10.91 23.03 -15.74
N LEU A 356 -10.81 21.72 -15.54
CA LEU A 356 -11.34 21.02 -14.37
C LEU A 356 -10.32 21.11 -13.25
N VAL A 357 -10.70 21.78 -12.16
CA VAL A 357 -9.92 21.89 -10.94
C VAL A 357 -10.48 20.92 -9.90
N LEU A 358 -9.63 20.01 -9.43
CA LEU A 358 -9.96 18.99 -8.44
C LEU A 358 -9.10 19.17 -7.20
N LEU A 359 -9.74 19.28 -6.05
CA LEU A 359 -9.09 19.38 -4.75
C LEU A 359 -9.25 18.06 -3.98
N VAL A 360 -8.12 17.42 -3.70
CA VAL A 360 -8.06 16.17 -2.94
C VAL A 360 -7.08 16.30 -1.78
N ARG A 361 -7.30 15.51 -0.74
CA ARG A 361 -6.38 15.37 0.39
C ARG A 361 -5.85 13.95 0.46
N VAL A 362 -4.53 13.81 0.43
CA VAL A 362 -3.85 12.52 0.39
C VAL A 362 -3.11 12.29 1.69
N TYR A 363 -3.18 11.08 2.24
CA TYR A 363 -2.62 10.74 3.55
C TYR A 363 -1.36 9.89 3.40
N PHE A 364 -0.27 10.34 4.01
CA PHE A 364 1.04 9.68 3.96
C PHE A 364 1.61 9.43 5.36
N ASN A 365 2.39 8.35 5.48
CA ASN A 365 3.40 8.22 6.51
C ASN A 365 4.71 8.70 5.91
N THR A 366 5.17 9.86 6.35
CA THR A 366 6.40 10.49 5.85
C THR A 366 7.55 10.20 6.81
N THR A 367 8.72 9.94 6.24
CA THR A 367 9.96 9.79 7.01
C THR A 367 10.91 10.90 6.65
N HIS A 368 11.39 11.62 7.67
CA HIS A 368 12.29 12.76 7.52
C HIS A 368 13.63 12.50 8.18
N LEU A 369 14.70 13.02 7.58
CA LEU A 369 16.02 13.12 8.18
C LEU A 369 16.23 14.54 8.73
N ILE A 370 16.07 14.69 10.03
CA ILE A 370 16.18 15.99 10.72
C ILE A 370 17.37 15.92 11.68
N LYS A 371 18.40 16.74 11.45
CA LYS A 371 19.61 16.81 12.30
C LYS A 371 20.23 15.43 12.58
N GLY A 372 20.31 14.58 11.55
CA GLY A 372 20.86 13.22 11.68
C GLY A 372 19.98 12.22 12.43
N LYS A 373 18.69 12.53 12.66
CA LYS A 373 17.71 11.61 13.26
C LYS A 373 16.57 11.33 12.28
N ILE A 374 16.10 10.09 12.29
CA ILE A 374 14.98 9.64 11.45
C ILE A 374 13.67 9.80 12.22
N VAL A 375 12.85 10.74 11.77
CA VAL A 375 11.56 11.08 12.37
C VAL A 375 10.45 10.67 11.41
N GLN A 376 9.47 9.93 11.91
CA GLN A 376 8.29 9.56 11.13
C GLN A 376 7.10 10.37 11.59
N LYS A 377 6.31 10.83 10.63
CA LYS A 377 5.12 11.63 10.86
C LYS A 377 3.96 11.08 10.04
N LYS A 378 2.75 11.25 10.57
CA LYS A 378 1.52 11.07 9.82
C LYS A 378 1.15 12.45 9.28
N GLU A 379 1.18 12.62 7.97
CA GLU A 379 0.95 13.91 7.33
C GLU A 379 -0.09 13.74 6.22
N ASP A 380 -0.93 14.76 6.06
CA ASP A 380 -1.86 14.90 4.96
C ASP A 380 -1.48 16.10 4.09
N TYR A 381 -1.75 15.98 2.79
CA TYR A 381 -1.46 17.04 1.84
C TYR A 381 -2.68 17.30 0.97
N ASN A 382 -3.13 18.55 0.94
CA ASN A 382 -4.11 19.06 0.01
C ASN A 382 -3.44 19.32 -1.35
N MET A 383 -3.83 18.54 -2.35
CA MET A 383 -3.36 18.64 -3.73
C MET A 383 -4.45 19.28 -4.59
N THR A 384 -4.10 20.36 -5.28
CA THR A 384 -4.93 20.98 -6.32
C THR A 384 -4.47 20.48 -7.68
N LEU A 385 -5.31 19.64 -8.29
CA LEU A 385 -5.07 19.01 -9.58
C LEU A 385 -5.88 19.75 -10.65
N VAL A 386 -5.26 20.02 -11.79
CA VAL A 386 -5.89 20.71 -12.93
C VAL A 386 -5.67 19.91 -14.19
N LYS A 387 -6.71 19.84 -15.03
CA LYS A 387 -6.68 19.18 -16.32
C LYS A 387 -7.71 19.83 -17.26
N LYS A 388 -7.45 19.90 -18.56
CA LYS A 388 -8.46 20.30 -19.55
C LYS A 388 -9.59 19.27 -19.68
N LEU A 389 -10.83 19.73 -19.82
CA LEU A 389 -12.01 18.85 -20.00
C LEU A 389 -11.93 18.00 -21.28
N THR A 390 -11.21 18.47 -22.29
CA THR A 390 -10.99 17.75 -23.55
C THR A 390 -9.99 16.60 -23.42
N ALA A 391 -9.16 16.62 -22.38
CA ALA A 391 -8.15 15.59 -22.17
C ALA A 391 -8.81 14.31 -21.62
N ARG A 392 -8.62 13.18 -22.29
CA ARG A 392 -9.13 11.87 -21.83
C ARG A 392 -8.09 11.18 -20.96
N GLU A 393 -8.51 10.47 -19.93
CA GLU A 393 -7.56 9.71 -19.11
C GLU A 393 -7.02 8.50 -19.87
N ASN A 394 -5.73 8.52 -20.21
CA ASN A 394 -5.03 7.36 -20.72
C ASN A 394 -4.16 6.73 -19.62
N TYR A 395 -4.70 5.69 -18.97
CA TYR A 395 -4.04 5.04 -17.84
C TYR A 395 -2.95 4.04 -18.22
N GLY A 396 -2.84 3.70 -19.52
CA GLY A 396 -1.77 2.84 -20.02
C GLY A 396 -0.56 3.59 -20.56
N PHE A 397 -0.59 4.92 -20.52
CA PHE A 397 0.52 5.77 -20.92
C PHE A 397 1.30 6.22 -19.69
N SER A 398 2.59 5.87 -19.62
CA SER A 398 3.49 6.41 -18.60
C SER A 398 3.71 7.89 -18.87
N ILE A 399 3.48 8.73 -17.86
CA ILE A 399 3.66 10.18 -17.96
C ILE A 399 5.16 10.54 -18.17
N HIS A 400 6.07 9.57 -17.96
CA HIS A 400 7.52 9.74 -18.09
C HIS A 400 8.07 9.67 -19.52
N ALA A 401 7.30 9.30 -20.54
CA ALA A 401 7.83 9.18 -21.90
C ALA A 401 6.85 9.70 -22.94
N VAL A 402 6.90 11.01 -23.20
CA VAL A 402 6.05 11.69 -24.20
C VAL A 402 6.85 12.08 -25.42
N ASN A 403 6.19 12.15 -26.58
CA ASN A 403 6.77 12.71 -27.79
C ASN A 403 6.42 14.20 -27.89
N CYS A 404 7.44 15.03 -28.15
CA CYS A 404 7.22 16.45 -28.38
C CYS A 404 6.37 16.67 -29.65
N LYS A 405 5.27 17.42 -29.55
CA LYS A 405 4.43 17.77 -30.72
C LYS A 405 5.19 18.54 -31.81
N ALA A 406 6.20 19.32 -31.44
CA ALA A 406 6.92 20.18 -32.37
C ALA A 406 8.05 19.46 -33.14
N CYS A 407 8.76 18.53 -32.50
CA CYS A 407 9.94 17.88 -33.10
C CYS A 407 9.92 16.35 -33.01
N ALA A 408 8.84 15.75 -32.51
CA ALA A 408 8.66 14.31 -32.28
C ALA A 408 9.71 13.65 -31.36
N SER A 409 10.66 14.39 -30.77
CA SER A 409 11.64 13.81 -29.85
C SER A 409 10.96 13.33 -28.58
N SER A 410 11.34 12.14 -28.10
CA SER A 410 10.90 11.59 -26.82
C SER A 410 11.69 12.18 -25.66
N PHE A 411 11.02 12.53 -24.55
CA PHE A 411 11.67 13.03 -23.34
C PHE A 411 10.84 12.76 -22.07
N ASP A 412 11.45 12.92 -20.90
CA ASP A 412 10.74 12.83 -19.61
C ASP A 412 9.85 14.05 -19.42
N ALA A 413 8.55 13.85 -19.68
CA ALA A 413 7.56 14.90 -19.57
C ALA A 413 7.52 15.45 -18.15
N MET A 414 7.68 14.62 -17.11
CA MET A 414 7.36 15.01 -15.73
C MET A 414 8.26 16.14 -15.21
N HIS A 415 9.55 16.10 -15.56
CA HIS A 415 10.57 16.99 -14.98
C HIS A 415 11.02 18.11 -15.89
N VAL A 416 10.55 18.15 -17.14
CA VAL A 416 10.98 19.14 -18.11
C VAL A 416 9.79 19.82 -18.76
N LEU A 417 9.64 21.11 -18.47
CA LEU A 417 8.61 21.97 -19.05
C LEU A 417 8.82 22.23 -20.55
N LYS A 418 10.07 22.25 -20.99
CA LYS A 418 10.44 22.53 -22.39
C LYS A 418 11.11 21.31 -22.98
N CYS A 419 10.77 20.98 -24.22
CA CYS A 419 11.45 19.91 -24.93
C CYS A 419 12.98 20.17 -24.95
N PRO A 420 13.82 19.22 -24.49
CA PRO A 420 15.28 19.40 -24.49
C PRO A 420 15.88 19.62 -25.89
N THR A 421 15.22 19.09 -26.92
CA THR A 421 15.69 19.12 -28.30
C THR A 421 15.35 20.42 -29.03
N CYS A 422 14.12 20.91 -28.89
CA CYS A 422 13.62 22.06 -29.66
C CYS A 422 13.21 23.27 -28.80
N GLY A 423 13.23 23.16 -27.48
CA GLY A 423 12.85 24.24 -26.56
C GLY A 423 11.35 24.57 -26.51
N ALA A 424 10.51 23.90 -27.30
CA ALA A 424 9.07 24.12 -27.31
C ALA A 424 8.46 23.79 -25.94
N PRO A 425 7.53 24.61 -25.41
CA PRO A 425 6.85 24.32 -24.16
C PRO A 425 5.95 23.09 -24.33
N TYR A 426 5.97 22.22 -23.33
CA TYR A 426 5.10 21.06 -23.25
C TYR A 426 4.12 21.24 -22.09
N MET A 427 2.87 21.54 -22.44
CA MET A 427 1.80 21.80 -21.48
C MET A 427 1.07 20.51 -21.16
N LEU A 428 1.49 19.83 -20.08
CA LEU A 428 0.93 18.52 -19.69
C LEU A 428 -0.56 18.59 -19.36
N GLU A 429 -1.07 19.74 -18.89
CA GLU A 429 -2.49 19.98 -18.56
C GLU A 429 -3.47 19.79 -19.74
N GLU A 430 -2.96 19.79 -20.98
CA GLU A 430 -3.74 19.50 -22.17
C GLU A 430 -3.97 18.01 -22.41
N GLU A 431 -3.21 17.14 -21.73
CA GLU A 431 -3.19 15.69 -21.95
C GLU A 431 -3.47 14.93 -20.65
N ASP A 432 -3.03 15.46 -19.50
CA ASP A 432 -3.15 14.80 -18.21
C ASP A 432 -3.25 15.79 -17.03
N TRP A 433 -3.34 15.25 -15.81
CA TRP A 433 -3.42 16.00 -14.57
C TRP A 433 -2.09 16.65 -14.17
N VAL A 434 -2.15 17.94 -13.85
CA VAL A 434 -1.03 18.75 -13.35
C VAL A 434 -1.35 19.27 -11.96
N VAL A 435 -0.36 19.29 -11.07
CA VAL A 435 -0.51 19.81 -9.70
C VAL A 435 -0.21 21.32 -9.67
N TYR A 436 -1.24 22.12 -9.40
CA TYR A 436 -1.13 23.59 -9.27
C TYR A 436 -0.92 24.05 -7.83
N GLY A 437 -1.19 23.19 -6.86
CA GLY A 437 -1.06 23.55 -5.45
C GLY A 437 -0.79 22.33 -4.60
N LEU A 438 0.17 22.48 -3.68
CA LEU A 438 0.46 21.49 -2.66
C LEU A 438 0.54 22.22 -1.32
N LYS A 439 -0.39 21.91 -0.42
CA LYS A 439 -0.45 22.48 0.93
C LYS A 439 -0.58 21.35 1.92
N LYS A 440 0.06 21.47 3.07
CA LYS A 440 -0.17 20.57 4.20
C LYS A 440 -1.51 20.87 4.84
#